data_AF-A0A6I5X9Z1-F1
#
_entry.id   AF-A0A6I5X9Z1-F1
#
_cell.length_a   1.000
_cell.length_b   1.000
_cell.length_c   1.000
_cell.angle_alpha   90.00
_cell.angle_beta   90.00
_cell.angle_gamma   90.00
#
_symmetry.space_group_name_H-M   'P 1'
#
loop_
_entity.id
_entity.type
_entity.pdbx_description
1 polymer ?
#
loop_
_entity_poly.entity_id
_entity_poly.type
_entity_poly.pdbx_seq_one_letter_code
_entity_poly.pdbx_strand_id
1 'polypeptide(L)' 'MATERTGGGELTDGALQDEIELVGELVVAASASERPLTDEEIDRVLGIEGARHDEHRDVAAHRSLRRQDA' A
#
# COMPACT_ATOMS: atom_id res chain seq x y z
N MET A 1 -20.68 -9.81 22.82
CA MET A 1 -20.41 -10.10 21.40
C MET A 1 -19.18 -9.32 20.97
N ALA A 2 -18.00 -9.83 21.27
CA ALA A 2 -16.74 -9.39 20.67
C ALA A 2 -16.04 -10.67 20.25
N THR A 3 -16.14 -10.99 18.97
CA THR A 3 -15.47 -12.14 18.36
C THR A 3 -14.12 -11.65 17.83
N GLU A 4 -13.19 -11.38 18.74
CA GLU A 4 -11.79 -11.25 18.34
C GLU A 4 -11.29 -12.65 17.95
N ARG A 5 -11.03 -12.80 16.64
CA ARG A 5 -10.77 -14.07 15.99
C ARG A 5 -9.43 -14.61 16.47
N THR A 6 -9.45 -15.87 16.91
CA THR A 6 -8.26 -16.70 17.14
C THR A 6 -7.39 -16.77 15.88
N GLY A 7 -6.10 -16.49 16.00
CA GLY A 7 -5.14 -16.62 14.91
C GLY A 7 -3.72 -16.27 15.33
N GLY A 8 -3.12 -17.05 16.22
CA GLY A 8 -1.69 -16.97 16.53
C GLY A 8 -0.84 -17.51 15.36
N GLY A 9 -0.55 -16.65 14.40
CA GLY A 9 0.39 -16.88 13.29
C GLY A 9 0.83 -15.53 12.72
N GLU A 10 2.11 -15.20 12.89
CA GLU A 10 2.79 -13.94 12.55
C GLU A 10 2.32 -12.70 13.35
N LEU A 11 2.92 -12.47 14.53
CA LEU A 11 2.71 -11.27 15.36
C LEU A 11 3.38 -10.00 14.82
N THR A 12 3.88 -10.03 13.58
CA THR A 12 4.18 -8.84 12.80
C THR A 12 3.15 -8.80 11.68
N ASP A 13 2.13 -7.97 11.85
CA ASP A 13 1.25 -7.61 10.75
C ASP A 13 2.08 -6.82 9.73
N GLY A 14 2.64 -7.54 8.75
CA GLY A 14 3.55 -6.96 7.75
C GLY A 14 2.87 -5.83 6.96
N ALA A 15 1.58 -5.97 6.68
CA ALA A 15 0.81 -4.91 6.04
C ALA A 15 0.71 -3.66 6.93
N LEU A 16 0.53 -3.83 8.26
CA LEU A 16 0.59 -2.73 9.21
C LEU A 16 1.97 -2.11 9.31
N GLN A 17 3.04 -2.92 9.29
CA GLN A 17 4.42 -2.43 9.30
C GLN A 17 4.70 -1.57 8.06
N ASP A 18 4.31 -2.04 6.88
CA ASP A 18 4.44 -1.31 5.61
C ASP A 18 3.66 0.02 5.67
N GLU A 19 2.44 0.02 6.25
CA GLU A 19 1.66 1.24 6.45
C GLU A 19 2.35 2.24 7.39
N ILE A 20 2.93 1.77 8.50
CA ILE A 20 3.66 2.62 9.45
C ILE A 20 4.87 3.27 8.78
N GLU A 21 5.62 2.52 7.99
CA GLU A 21 6.78 3.04 7.25
C GLU A 21 6.34 4.11 6.25
N LEU A 22 5.31 3.83 5.45
CA LEU A 22 4.75 4.77 4.47
C LEU A 22 4.25 6.07 5.11
N VAL A 23 3.49 5.99 6.20
CA VAL A 23 3.01 7.17 6.93
C VAL A 23 4.17 7.93 7.56
N GLY A 24 5.19 7.22 8.06
CA GLY A 24 6.41 7.82 8.57
C GLY A 24 7.13 8.66 7.53
N GLU A 25 7.32 8.13 6.32
CA GLU A 25 7.91 8.86 5.19
C GLU A 25 7.10 10.12 4.83
N LEU A 26 5.77 10.02 4.81
CA LEU A 26 4.90 11.16 4.54
C LEU A 26 5.03 12.26 5.61
N VAL A 27 5.09 11.89 6.89
CA VAL A 27 5.27 12.84 7.99
C VAL A 27 6.62 13.54 7.91
N VAL A 28 7.69 12.81 7.57
CA VAL A 28 9.02 13.39 7.37
C VAL A 28 9.01 14.38 6.22
N ALA A 29 8.42 14.02 5.08
CA ALA A 29 8.32 14.91 3.91
C ALA A 29 7.53 16.19 4.23
N ALA A 30 6.40 16.06 4.93
CA ALA A 30 5.60 17.21 5.36
C ALA A 30 6.35 18.10 6.35
N SER A 31 7.09 17.50 7.30
CA SER A 31 7.85 18.24 8.33
C SER A 31 9.07 18.97 7.76
N ALA A 32 9.64 18.46 6.67
CA ALA A 32 10.73 19.10 5.94
C ALA A 32 10.27 20.22 5.00
N SER A 33 8.96 20.33 4.74
CA SER A 33 8.38 21.34 3.87
C SER A 33 8.01 22.60 4.65
N GLU A 34 8.35 23.76 4.09
CA GLU A 34 7.95 25.06 4.65
C GLU A 34 6.47 25.40 4.40
N ARG A 35 5.80 24.61 3.55
CA ARG A 35 4.40 24.77 3.15
C ARG A 35 3.67 23.42 3.16
N PRO A 36 2.33 23.40 3.17
CA PRO A 36 1.58 22.18 2.91
C PRO A 36 2.02 21.53 1.59
N LEU A 37 2.13 20.20 1.60
CA LEU A 37 2.37 19.42 0.40
C LEU A 37 1.17 19.55 -0.54
N THR A 38 1.45 19.62 -1.84
CA THR A 38 0.45 19.50 -2.91
C THR A 38 0.03 18.05 -3.08
N ASP A 39 -1.13 17.82 -3.71
CA ASP A 39 -1.61 16.49 -4.03
C ASP A 39 -0.59 15.70 -4.86
N GLU A 40 0.10 16.35 -5.81
CA GLU A 40 1.17 15.72 -6.59
C GLU A 40 2.39 15.35 -5.73
N GLU A 41 2.72 16.15 -4.72
CA GLU A 41 3.80 15.83 -3.78
C GLU A 41 3.42 14.66 -2.86
N ILE A 42 2.16 14.57 -2.44
CA ILE A 42 1.63 13.46 -1.64
C ILE A 42 1.62 12.17 -2.47
N ASP A 43 1.09 12.22 -3.70
CA ASP A 43 1.03 11.06 -4.61
C ASP A 43 2.42 10.47 -4.90
N ARG A 44 3.46 11.30 -4.95
CA ARG A 44 4.85 10.85 -5.08
C ARG A 44 5.34 10.07 -3.88
N VAL A 45 5.13 10.62 -2.68
CA VAL A 45 5.55 9.96 -1.44
C VAL A 45 4.78 8.66 -1.22
N LEU A 46 3.49 8.65 -1.61
CA LEU A 46 2.65 7.46 -1.55
C LEU A 46 2.91 6.46 -2.70
N GLY A 47 3.78 6.78 -3.66
CA GLY A 47 4.07 5.90 -4.81
C GLY A 47 2.89 5.72 -5.81
N ILE A 48 1.84 6.53 -5.70
CA ILE A 48 0.61 6.43 -6.51
C ILE A 48 0.87 6.74 -7.99
N GLU A 49 1.89 7.53 -8.29
CA GLU A 49 2.29 7.85 -9.67
C GLU A 49 2.68 6.60 -10.48
N GLY A 50 3.24 5.58 -9.83
CA GLY A 50 3.64 4.30 -10.43
C GLY A 50 2.62 3.17 -10.27
N ALA A 51 1.79 3.21 -9.23
CA ALA A 51 0.82 2.14 -8.92
C ALA A 51 -0.19 1.86 -10.05
N ARG A 52 -0.50 2.87 -10.88
CA ARG A 52 -1.33 2.73 -12.09
C ARG A 52 -0.77 1.71 -13.10
N HIS A 53 0.53 1.41 -13.04
CA HIS A 53 1.20 0.43 -13.91
C HIS A 53 1.24 -0.99 -13.31
N ASP A 54 1.33 -1.12 -11.98
CA ASP A 54 1.50 -2.42 -11.31
C ASP A 54 0.17 -3.16 -11.10
N GLU A 55 -0.93 -2.43 -10.80
CA GLU A 55 -2.27 -3.04 -10.71
C GLU A 55 -2.69 -3.73 -12.02
N HIS A 56 -2.28 -3.16 -13.17
CA HIS A 56 -2.58 -3.73 -14.48
C HIS A 56 -1.78 -5.02 -14.76
N ARG A 57 -0.60 -5.18 -14.15
CA ARG A 57 0.26 -6.36 -14.29
C ARG A 57 -0.25 -7.52 -13.41
N ASP A 58 -0.68 -7.23 -12.20
CA ASP A 58 -1.21 -8.23 -11.27
C ASP A 58 -2.62 -8.70 -11.68
N VAL A 59 -3.47 -7.80 -12.18
CA VAL A 59 -4.79 -8.17 -12.73
C VAL A 59 -4.63 -8.97 -14.04
N ALA A 60 -3.66 -8.63 -14.90
CA ALA A 60 -3.36 -9.41 -16.10
C ALA A 60 -2.79 -10.80 -15.78
N ALA A 61 -1.95 -10.92 -14.76
CA ALA A 61 -1.45 -12.20 -14.27
C ALA A 61 -2.59 -13.07 -13.70
N HIS A 62 -3.47 -12.49 -12.87
CA HIS A 62 -4.63 -13.19 -12.32
C HIS A 62 -5.66 -13.62 -13.39
N ARG A 63 -5.87 -12.80 -14.43
CA ARG A 63 -6.78 -13.13 -15.55
C ARG A 63 -6.23 -14.25 -16.45
N SER A 64 -4.91 -14.32 -16.60
CA SER A 64 -4.24 -15.31 -17.46
C SER A 64 -4.31 -16.73 -16.90
N LEU A 65 -4.26 -16.88 -15.57
CA LEU A 65 -4.42 -18.17 -14.89
C LEU A 65 -5.86 -18.72 -15.03
N ARG A 66 -6.88 -17.86 -14.95
CA ARG A 66 -8.30 -18.25 -15.10
C ARG A 66 -8.69 -18.73 -16.50
N ARG A 67 -7.87 -18.48 -17.53
CA ARG A 67 -8.14 -18.90 -18.92
C ARG A 67 -7.55 -20.28 -19.25
N GLN A 68 -6.62 -20.79 -18.44
CA GLN A 68 -5.92 -22.05 -18.73
C GLN A 68 -6.67 -23.31 -18.25
N ASP A 69 -7.77 -23.15 -17.48
CA ASP A 69 -8.58 -24.25 -16.93
C ASP A 69 -9.93 -24.48 -17.66
N ALA A 70 -10.03 -24.12 -18.95
CA ALA A 70 -11.27 -24.29 -19.75
C ALA A 70 -11.07 -25.21 -20.97
#